data_AF-A0A2U3CB13-F1
#
_entry.id   AF-A0A2U3CB13-F1
#
_cell.length_a   1.000
_cell.length_b   1.000
_cell.length_c   1.000
_cell.angle_alpha   90.00
_cell.angle_beta   90.00
_cell.angle_gamma   90.00
#
_symmetry.space_group_name_H-M   'P 1'
#
loop_
_entity.id
_entity.type
_entity.pdbx_description
1 polymer ?
#
loop_
_entity_poly.entity_id
_entity_poly.type
_entity_poly.pdbx_seq_one_letter_code
_entity_poly.pdbx_strand_id
1 'polypeptide(L)'
;MTLMAKMWYDKIIDSVSTAKTDLLFIVDPANLTDFSRARESLGKKFTTIVAYKNELKLRRMLREKNRKTLIIFRDKKDIPFDLLSIHATIEVDTNAMFPLLDKEVLLSHSFDYYQEIYTEYLEFEKDRYDRLSESETSVFIDRILSSETIKEKKKALELIESLNELIKKPLTNCNTCGSVSQAFGELMYLVHGNDLNIDVEKIESDLNTKFIEYVQNYYEDLIYSTNSLINSNMLGIVFGNPDEKNALICFDCMGFEEWNVIKEYLEKRMSKNFDIEYSFSM
;
A
#
# COMPACT_ATOMS: atom_id res chain seq x y z
N MET A 1 23.02 10.05 10.08
CA MET A 1 23.16 10.05 8.61
C MET A 1 22.31 8.90 8.12
N THR A 2 21.06 9.18 7.74
CA THR A 2 20.05 8.16 7.44
C THR A 2 20.41 7.54 6.10
N LEU A 3 20.84 6.28 6.07
CA LEU A 3 20.93 5.52 4.81
C LEU A 3 19.50 5.46 4.26
N MET A 4 19.23 6.18 3.16
CA MET A 4 17.97 5.98 2.43
C MET A 4 17.89 4.50 2.04
N ALA A 5 16.76 3.87 2.36
CA ALA A 5 16.50 2.50 1.93
C ALA A 5 16.62 2.43 0.40
N LYS A 6 17.43 1.50 -0.09
CA LYS A 6 17.67 1.31 -1.52
C LYS A 6 16.40 0.74 -2.15
N MET A 7 15.83 1.45 -3.11
CA MET A 7 14.61 1.02 -3.78
C MET A 7 14.96 0.06 -4.92
N TRP A 8 14.13 -0.95 -5.15
CA TRP A 8 14.39 -1.95 -6.20
C TRP A 8 14.49 -1.32 -7.60
N TYR A 9 13.75 -0.23 -7.82
CA TYR A 9 13.70 0.48 -9.10
C TYR A 9 14.82 1.55 -9.24
N ASP A 10 15.65 1.79 -8.23
CA ASP A 10 16.70 2.83 -8.29
C ASP A 10 17.66 2.59 -9.46
N LYS A 11 18.04 1.33 -9.72
CA LYS A 11 18.89 0.98 -10.88
C LYS A 11 18.27 1.42 -12.22
N ILE A 12 16.94 1.39 -12.33
CA ILE A 12 16.21 1.86 -13.53
C ILE A 12 16.32 3.39 -13.60
N ILE A 13 16.03 4.08 -12.49
CA ILE A 13 16.08 5.54 -12.41
C ILE A 13 17.49 6.06 -12.69
N ASP A 14 18.53 5.42 -12.15
CA ASP A 14 19.93 5.79 -12.34
C ASP A 14 20.37 5.62 -13.80
N SER A 15 20.00 4.49 -14.42
CA SER A 15 20.28 4.23 -15.83
C SER A 15 19.66 5.31 -16.72
N VAL A 16 18.40 5.62 -16.46
CA VAL A 16 17.65 6.66 -17.16
C VAL A 16 18.20 8.07 -16.88
N SER A 17 18.61 8.34 -15.65
CA SER A 17 19.13 9.64 -15.21
C SER A 17 20.49 9.95 -15.85
N THR A 18 21.30 8.93 -16.07
CA THR A 18 22.63 9.05 -16.70
C THR A 18 22.54 9.48 -18.17
N ALA A 19 21.46 9.14 -18.89
CA ALA A 19 21.25 9.58 -20.25
C ALA A 19 20.97 11.10 -20.31
N LYS A 20 21.94 11.90 -20.73
CA LYS A 20 21.81 13.37 -20.89
C LYS A 20 21.09 13.73 -22.20
N THR A 21 19.88 13.20 -22.40
CA THR A 21 19.08 13.41 -23.61
C THR A 21 17.67 13.89 -23.27
N ASP A 22 17.09 14.72 -24.13
CA ASP A 22 15.69 15.15 -24.00
C ASP A 22 14.71 14.09 -24.55
N LEU A 23 15.20 13.15 -25.35
CA LEU A 23 14.43 12.03 -25.87
C LEU A 23 15.18 10.74 -25.55
N LEU A 24 14.48 9.79 -24.92
CA LEU A 24 15.03 8.51 -24.51
C LEU A 24 14.05 7.39 -24.84
N PHE A 25 14.55 6.29 -25.40
CA PHE A 25 13.79 5.07 -25.59
C PHE A 25 14.13 4.09 -24.48
N ILE A 26 13.10 3.47 -23.90
CA ILE A 26 13.23 2.35 -22.97
C ILE A 26 12.61 1.13 -23.61
N VAL A 27 13.30 -0.01 -23.55
CA VAL A 27 12.72 -1.32 -23.81
C VAL A 27 12.43 -1.97 -22.47
N ASP A 28 11.16 -2.18 -22.17
CA ASP A 28 10.66 -2.72 -20.91
C ASP A 28 9.65 -3.84 -21.19
N PRO A 29 10.12 -5.07 -21.45
CA PRO A 29 9.25 -6.19 -21.79
C PRO A 29 8.35 -6.62 -20.62
N ALA A 30 8.80 -6.35 -19.39
CA ALA A 30 8.11 -6.74 -18.16
C ALA A 30 7.12 -5.67 -17.66
N ASN A 31 7.11 -4.47 -18.24
CA ASN A 31 6.37 -3.30 -17.76
C ASN A 31 6.79 -2.85 -16.33
N LEU A 32 8.07 -3.02 -15.98
CA LEU A 32 8.62 -2.57 -14.69
C LEU A 32 8.44 -1.06 -14.46
N THR A 33 8.39 -0.28 -15.54
CA THR A 33 8.17 1.17 -15.53
C THR A 33 6.72 1.58 -15.31
N ASP A 34 5.76 0.64 -15.35
CA ASP A 34 4.37 0.91 -15.02
C ASP A 34 4.12 0.97 -13.50
N PHE A 35 5.07 0.51 -12.68
CA PHE A 35 4.99 0.68 -11.23
C PHE A 35 4.90 2.16 -10.85
N SER A 36 3.89 2.54 -10.06
CA SER A 36 3.50 3.92 -9.83
C SER A 36 4.64 4.81 -9.34
N ARG A 37 5.41 4.35 -8.33
CA ARG A 37 6.53 5.09 -7.75
C ARG A 37 7.72 5.21 -8.71
N ALA A 38 7.98 4.18 -9.50
CA ALA A 38 9.01 4.23 -10.55
C ALA A 38 8.62 5.25 -11.62
N ARG A 39 7.36 5.21 -12.08
CA ARG A 39 6.81 6.14 -13.06
C ARG A 39 6.82 7.59 -12.58
N GLU A 40 6.46 7.83 -11.32
CA GLU A 40 6.53 9.15 -10.71
C GLU A 40 7.97 9.68 -10.66
N SER A 41 8.91 8.82 -10.27
CA SER A 41 10.34 9.16 -10.22
C SER A 41 10.90 9.50 -11.61
N LEU A 42 10.49 8.75 -12.64
CA LEU A 42 10.81 9.07 -14.03
C LEU A 42 10.17 10.39 -14.48
N GLY A 43 8.96 10.68 -14.01
CA GLY A 43 8.20 11.90 -14.32
C GLY A 43 8.88 13.19 -13.84
N LYS A 44 9.74 13.10 -12.81
CA LYS A 44 10.57 14.23 -12.36
C LYS A 44 11.57 14.70 -13.42
N LYS A 45 12.06 13.78 -14.27
CA LYS A 45 13.02 14.08 -15.35
C LYS A 45 12.34 14.28 -16.70
N PHE A 46 11.34 13.46 -17.02
CA PHE A 46 10.65 13.48 -18.30
C PHE A 46 9.23 14.01 -18.14
N THR A 47 8.96 15.15 -18.77
CA THR A 47 7.62 15.77 -18.81
C THR A 47 6.56 14.91 -19.48
N THR A 48 6.96 13.93 -20.29
CA THR A 48 6.05 13.09 -21.06
C THR A 48 6.57 11.66 -21.07
N ILE A 49 5.80 10.73 -20.51
CA ILE A 49 6.10 9.29 -20.48
C ILE A 49 5.00 8.57 -21.24
N VAL A 50 5.34 7.95 -22.36
CA VAL A 50 4.35 7.37 -23.29
C VAL A 50 4.75 5.96 -23.68
N ALA A 51 3.80 5.03 -23.52
CA ALA A 51 3.93 3.68 -24.07
C ALA A 51 3.74 3.72 -25.60
N TYR A 52 4.64 3.04 -26.31
CA TYR A 52 4.57 2.87 -27.76
C TYR A 52 3.25 2.17 -28.15
N LYS A 53 2.65 2.66 -29.25
CA LYS A 53 1.39 2.12 -29.79
C LYS A 53 1.53 1.69 -31.24
N ASN A 54 2.09 2.58 -32.07
CA ASN A 54 2.42 2.34 -33.47
C ASN A 54 3.34 3.44 -34.00
N GLU A 55 4.00 3.16 -35.12
CA GLU A 55 4.98 4.04 -35.75
C GLU A 55 4.38 5.40 -36.14
N LEU A 56 3.14 5.45 -36.64
CA LEU A 56 2.51 6.69 -37.08
C LEU A 56 2.31 7.68 -35.91
N LYS A 57 1.86 7.18 -34.75
CA LYS A 57 1.75 7.97 -33.52
C LYS A 57 3.12 8.40 -33.00
N LEU A 58 4.10 7.51 -33.04
CA LEU A 58 5.49 7.81 -32.65
C LEU A 58 6.04 8.97 -33.49
N ARG A 59 6.01 8.86 -34.82
CA ARG A 59 6.55 9.89 -35.71
C ARG A 59 5.80 11.22 -35.59
N ARG A 60 4.48 11.20 -35.34
CA ARG A 60 3.71 12.43 -35.09
C ARG A 60 4.17 13.12 -33.80
N MET A 61 4.33 12.36 -32.72
CA MET A 61 4.80 12.89 -31.44
C MET A 61 6.22 13.45 -31.53
N LEU A 62 7.12 12.79 -32.27
CA LEU A 62 8.48 13.26 -32.47
C LEU A 62 8.57 14.60 -33.25
N ARG A 63 7.53 14.98 -34.00
CA ARG A 63 7.46 16.28 -34.68
C ARG A 63 7.07 17.42 -33.75
N GLU A 64 6.41 17.12 -32.63
CA GLU A 64 6.06 18.10 -31.60
C GLU A 64 7.33 18.45 -30.81
N LYS A 65 8.09 19.44 -31.30
CA LYS A 65 9.35 19.86 -30.66
C LYS A 65 9.12 20.42 -29.25
N ASN A 66 10.13 20.26 -28.39
CA ASN A 66 10.31 20.88 -27.06
C ASN A 66 9.74 20.14 -25.83
N ARG A 67 9.68 18.79 -25.81
CA ARG A 67 9.33 18.04 -24.60
C ARG A 67 10.39 17.01 -24.25
N LYS A 68 10.78 16.98 -22.97
CA LYS A 68 11.56 15.87 -22.42
C LYS A 68 10.66 14.64 -22.41
N THR A 69 10.91 13.72 -23.34
CA THR A 69 10.02 12.61 -23.65
C THR A 69 10.72 11.27 -23.44
N LEU A 70 10.04 10.39 -22.70
CA LEU A 70 10.41 9.00 -22.51
C LEU A 70 9.42 8.13 -23.26
N ILE A 71 9.92 7.28 -24.16
CA ILE A 71 9.09 6.36 -24.94
C ILE A 71 9.40 4.93 -24.51
N ILE A 72 8.37 4.21 -24.09
CA ILE A 72 8.49 2.84 -23.58
C ILE A 72 8.04 1.86 -24.66
N PHE A 73 8.92 0.95 -25.04
CA PHE A 73 8.69 -0.13 -26.01
C PHE A 73 8.66 -1.47 -25.27
N ARG A 74 7.82 -2.41 -25.73
CA ARG A 74 7.80 -3.78 -25.18
C ARG A 74 8.88 -4.66 -25.79
N ASP A 75 9.11 -4.51 -27.10
CA ASP A 75 10.18 -5.19 -27.81
C ASP A 75 11.07 -4.14 -28.49
N LYS A 76 12.38 -4.38 -28.47
CA LYS A 76 13.36 -3.58 -29.20
C LYS A 76 13.09 -3.57 -30.71
N LYS A 77 12.51 -4.65 -31.24
CA LYS A 77 12.14 -4.76 -32.66
C LYS A 77 11.07 -3.76 -33.09
N ASP A 78 10.30 -3.23 -32.14
CA ASP A 78 9.27 -2.22 -32.42
C ASP A 78 9.87 -0.84 -32.69
N ILE A 79 11.15 -0.63 -32.38
CA ILE A 79 11.86 0.63 -32.61
C ILE A 79 12.28 0.68 -34.09
N PRO A 80 11.81 1.67 -34.87
CA PRO A 80 12.27 1.86 -36.24
C PRO A 80 13.79 2.03 -36.30
N PHE A 81 14.43 1.33 -37.25
CA PHE A 81 15.89 1.26 -37.34
C PHE A 81 16.55 2.64 -37.47
N ASP A 82 15.91 3.55 -38.23
CA ASP A 82 16.37 4.94 -38.37
C ASP A 82 16.44 5.65 -37.02
N LEU A 83 15.44 5.44 -36.16
CA LEU A 83 15.37 6.07 -34.84
C LEU A 83 16.30 5.42 -33.82
N LEU A 84 16.52 4.10 -33.91
CA LEU A 84 17.41 3.36 -33.02
C LEU A 84 18.86 3.84 -33.13
N SER A 85 19.30 4.23 -34.33
CA SER A 85 20.67 4.72 -34.58
C SER A 85 20.91 6.15 -34.08
N ILE A 86 19.84 6.93 -33.90
CA ILE A 86 19.89 8.36 -33.57
C ILE A 86 19.69 8.60 -32.07
N HIS A 87 18.84 7.81 -31.43
CA HIS A 87 18.39 8.06 -30.06
C HIS A 87 18.98 7.07 -29.06
N ALA A 88 19.26 7.55 -27.85
CA ALA A 88 19.66 6.70 -26.75
C ALA A 88 18.55 5.70 -26.44
N THR A 89 18.94 4.44 -26.24
CA THR A 89 18.04 3.34 -25.90
C THR A 89 18.58 2.62 -24.67
N ILE A 90 17.73 2.40 -23.67
CA ILE A 90 18.04 1.64 -22.45
C ILE A 90 17.15 0.40 -22.42
N GLU A 91 17.73 -0.75 -22.10
CA GLU A 91 16.99 -1.98 -21.87
C GLU A 91 16.84 -2.18 -20.37
N VAL A 92 15.60 -2.42 -19.93
CA VAL A 92 15.26 -2.67 -18.53
C VAL A 92 14.81 -4.11 -18.41
N ASP A 93 15.45 -4.86 -17.51
CA ASP A 93 15.13 -6.25 -17.24
C ASP A 93 15.22 -6.52 -15.75
N THR A 94 14.33 -7.37 -15.25
CA THR A 94 14.37 -7.96 -13.90
C THR A 94 15.76 -8.49 -13.52
N ASN A 95 16.49 -9.11 -14.46
CA ASN A 95 17.85 -9.61 -14.25
C ASN A 95 18.84 -8.52 -13.83
N ALA A 96 18.61 -7.26 -14.20
CA ALA A 96 19.47 -6.16 -13.78
C ALA A 96 19.25 -5.81 -12.30
N MET A 97 18.07 -6.09 -11.74
CA MET A 97 17.72 -5.85 -10.34
C MET A 97 17.98 -7.09 -9.49
N PHE A 98 17.63 -8.27 -10.00
CA PHE A 98 17.67 -9.57 -9.32
C PHE A 98 18.46 -10.62 -10.14
N PRO A 99 19.77 -10.44 -10.38
CA PRO A 99 20.55 -11.31 -11.27
C PRO A 99 20.62 -12.78 -10.81
N LEU A 100 20.46 -13.04 -9.50
CA LEU A 100 20.54 -14.38 -8.93
C LEU A 100 19.18 -15.08 -8.79
N LEU A 101 18.07 -14.41 -9.14
CA LEU A 101 16.73 -15.01 -9.06
C LEU A 101 16.25 -15.41 -10.45
N ASP A 102 15.36 -16.39 -10.49
CA ASP A 102 14.69 -16.72 -11.74
C ASP A 102 13.66 -15.64 -12.13
N LYS A 103 13.78 -15.18 -13.38
CA LYS A 103 12.97 -14.11 -13.95
C LYS A 103 11.50 -14.49 -14.07
N GLU A 104 11.19 -15.71 -14.51
CA GLU A 104 9.81 -16.10 -14.78
C GLU A 104 9.03 -16.21 -13.47
N VAL A 105 9.68 -16.73 -12.42
CA VAL A 105 9.11 -16.78 -11.06
C VAL A 105 8.91 -15.37 -10.49
N LEU A 106 9.86 -14.46 -10.68
CA LEU A 106 9.68 -13.07 -10.23
C LEU A 106 8.49 -12.39 -10.93
N LEU A 107 8.34 -12.59 -12.24
CA LEU A 107 7.27 -11.98 -13.02
C LEU A 107 5.88 -12.56 -12.74
N SER A 108 5.79 -13.73 -12.10
CA SER A 108 4.50 -14.27 -11.64
C SER A 108 3.94 -13.55 -10.41
N HIS A 109 4.69 -12.63 -9.80
CA HIS A 109 4.31 -11.90 -8.58
C HIS A 109 4.04 -10.41 -8.85
N SER A 110 3.18 -9.79 -8.05
CA SER A 110 2.92 -8.34 -8.13
C SER A 110 4.17 -7.52 -7.81
N PHE A 111 4.36 -6.39 -8.52
CA PHE A 111 5.40 -5.40 -8.22
C PHE A 111 5.26 -4.77 -6.83
N ASP A 112 4.09 -4.87 -6.20
CA ASP A 112 3.86 -4.39 -4.83
C ASP A 112 4.67 -5.14 -3.78
N TYR A 113 5.18 -6.34 -4.12
CA TYR A 113 6.03 -7.15 -3.26
C TYR A 113 7.52 -7.04 -3.61
N TYR A 114 7.87 -6.34 -4.70
CA TYR A 114 9.25 -6.31 -5.19
C TYR A 114 10.18 -5.58 -4.22
N GLN A 115 9.68 -4.65 -3.40
CA GLN A 115 10.52 -3.95 -2.44
C GLN A 115 10.94 -4.87 -1.28
N GLU A 116 10.02 -5.68 -0.78
CA GLU A 116 10.28 -6.68 0.26
C GLU A 116 11.20 -7.76 -0.27
N ILE A 117 10.91 -8.28 -1.47
CA ILE A 117 11.79 -9.23 -2.16
C ILE A 117 13.18 -8.64 -2.36
N TYR A 118 13.29 -7.37 -2.76
CA TYR A 118 14.58 -6.71 -2.98
C TYR A 118 15.38 -6.51 -1.70
N THR A 119 14.71 -6.19 -0.60
CA THR A 119 15.35 -6.00 0.70
C THR A 119 16.01 -7.29 1.17
N GLU A 120 15.28 -8.40 1.11
CA GLU A 120 15.78 -9.74 1.45
C GLU A 120 16.81 -10.24 0.43
N TYR A 121 16.61 -9.90 -0.85
CA TYR A 121 17.56 -10.19 -1.92
C TYR A 121 18.92 -9.53 -1.66
N LEU A 122 18.96 -8.28 -1.19
CA LEU A 122 20.22 -7.58 -0.91
C LEU A 122 21.03 -8.24 0.20
N GLU A 123 20.38 -8.86 1.19
CA GLU A 123 21.08 -9.66 2.19
C GLU A 123 21.51 -11.01 1.62
N PHE A 124 20.64 -11.66 0.85
CA PHE A 124 20.92 -12.93 0.18
C PHE A 124 22.10 -12.84 -0.82
N GLU A 125 22.20 -11.76 -1.58
CA GLU A 125 23.24 -11.52 -2.59
C GLU A 125 24.65 -11.37 -1.97
N LYS A 126 24.75 -10.98 -0.69
CA LYS A 126 26.06 -10.84 -0.02
C LYS A 126 26.77 -12.17 0.17
N ASP A 127 26.00 -13.23 0.40
CA ASP A 127 26.52 -14.54 0.81
C ASP A 127 26.47 -15.59 -0.31
N ARG A 128 25.98 -15.23 -1.50
CA ARG A 128 25.86 -16.16 -2.64
C ARG A 128 26.21 -15.52 -3.97
N TYR A 129 26.79 -16.32 -4.86
CA TYR A 129 27.16 -15.94 -6.22
C TYR A 129 26.41 -16.72 -7.30
N ASP A 130 25.76 -17.83 -6.93
CA ASP A 130 25.08 -18.71 -7.88
C ASP A 130 23.62 -18.30 -8.05
N ARG A 131 23.16 -18.31 -9.30
CA ARG A 131 21.75 -18.07 -9.64
C ARG A 131 20.90 -19.25 -9.16
N LEU A 132 19.80 -18.94 -8.48
CA LEU A 132 18.81 -19.91 -8.04
C LEU A 132 18.06 -20.49 -9.24
N SER A 133 17.74 -21.78 -9.14
CA SER A 133 16.77 -22.42 -10.02
C SER A 133 15.37 -21.85 -9.82
N GLU A 134 14.45 -22.18 -10.73
CA GLU A 134 13.02 -21.83 -10.62
C GLU A 134 12.45 -22.26 -9.26
N SER A 135 12.64 -23.52 -8.88
CA SER A 135 12.13 -24.06 -7.61
C SER A 135 12.73 -23.38 -6.38
N GLU A 136 14.02 -23.06 -6.40
CA GLU A 136 14.68 -22.38 -5.28
C GLU A 136 14.23 -20.92 -5.18
N THR A 137 14.02 -20.25 -6.32
CA THR A 137 13.48 -18.89 -6.39
C THR A 137 12.06 -18.85 -5.81
N SER A 138 11.21 -19.82 -6.14
CA SER A 138 9.86 -19.93 -5.56
C SER A 138 9.92 -20.08 -4.05
N VAL A 139 10.74 -21.00 -3.52
CA VAL A 139 10.90 -21.19 -2.08
C VAL A 139 11.42 -19.93 -1.38
N PHE A 140 12.36 -19.22 -2.01
CA PHE A 140 12.89 -17.97 -1.50
C PHE A 140 11.80 -16.90 -1.40
N ILE A 141 11.03 -16.68 -2.47
CA ILE A 141 9.95 -15.68 -2.50
C ILE A 141 8.83 -16.08 -1.54
N ASP A 142 8.39 -17.34 -1.54
CA ASP A 142 7.32 -17.82 -0.66
C ASP A 142 7.66 -17.61 0.82
N ARG A 143 8.91 -17.85 1.21
CA ARG A 143 9.38 -17.57 2.57
C ARG A 143 9.20 -16.09 2.92
N ILE A 144 9.53 -15.18 2.02
CA ILE A 144 9.40 -13.73 2.22
C ILE A 144 7.92 -13.38 2.32
N LEU A 145 7.11 -13.83 1.36
CA LEU A 145 5.66 -13.57 1.31
C LEU A 145 4.89 -14.17 2.48
N SER A 146 5.42 -15.21 3.12
CA SER A 146 4.86 -15.82 4.32
C SER A 146 5.22 -15.10 5.63
N SER A 147 6.09 -14.09 5.57
CA SER A 147 6.47 -13.28 6.74
C SER A 147 5.26 -12.56 7.34
N GLU A 148 5.30 -12.35 8.65
CA GLU A 148 4.19 -11.73 9.38
C GLU A 148 3.89 -10.32 8.84
N THR A 149 4.94 -9.54 8.55
CA THR A 149 4.83 -8.20 7.96
C THR A 149 4.05 -8.18 6.65
N ILE A 150 4.21 -9.19 5.78
CA ILE A 150 3.47 -9.25 4.51
C ILE A 150 2.01 -9.64 4.73
N LYS A 151 1.72 -10.52 5.70
CA LYS A 151 0.33 -10.81 6.09
C LYS A 151 -0.35 -9.58 6.66
N GLU A 152 0.33 -8.82 7.50
CA GLU A 152 -0.17 -7.57 8.09
C GLU A 152 -0.39 -6.51 7.01
N LYS A 153 0.54 -6.36 6.06
CA LYS A 153 0.37 -5.49 4.88
C LYS A 153 -0.84 -5.88 4.05
N LYS A 154 -1.05 -7.17 3.79
CA LYS A 154 -2.23 -7.67 3.08
C LYS A 154 -3.52 -7.33 3.83
N LYS A 155 -3.54 -7.58 5.15
CA LYS A 155 -4.68 -7.24 6.01
C LYS A 155 -4.98 -5.73 6.01
N ALA A 156 -3.94 -4.88 6.03
CA ALA A 156 -4.10 -3.43 5.92
C ALA A 156 -4.73 -3.03 4.58
N LEU A 157 -4.31 -3.63 3.47
CA LEU A 157 -4.91 -3.37 2.15
C LEU A 157 -6.38 -3.81 2.07
N GLU A 158 -6.73 -4.96 2.67
CA GLU A 158 -8.12 -5.43 2.78
C GLU A 158 -8.99 -4.47 3.62
N LEU A 159 -8.44 -3.92 4.72
CA LEU A 159 -9.11 -2.91 5.54
C LEU A 159 -9.33 -1.61 4.77
N ILE A 160 -8.36 -1.18 3.95
CA ILE A 160 -8.50 0.00 3.09
C ILE A 160 -9.63 -0.20 2.08
N GLU A 161 -9.72 -1.36 1.44
CA GLU A 161 -10.81 -1.65 0.51
C GLU A 161 -12.17 -1.62 1.24
N SER A 162 -12.25 -2.24 2.42
CA SER A 162 -13.46 -2.22 3.25
C SER A 162 -13.86 -0.81 3.67
N LEU A 163 -12.92 0.00 4.14
CA LEU A 163 -13.15 1.38 4.54
C LEU A 163 -13.62 2.24 3.36
N ASN A 164 -13.02 2.08 2.19
CA ASN A 164 -13.46 2.79 0.98
C ASN A 164 -14.92 2.45 0.61
N GLU A 165 -15.35 1.20 0.79
CA GLU A 165 -16.76 0.83 0.58
C GLU A 165 -17.69 1.37 1.68
N LEU A 166 -17.21 1.47 2.92
CA LEU A 166 -17.98 2.04 4.04
C LEU A 166 -18.14 3.55 3.89
N ILE A 167 -17.09 4.27 3.46
CA ILE A 167 -17.09 5.73 3.24
C ILE A 167 -18.12 6.16 2.19
N LYS A 168 -18.43 5.29 1.22
CA LYS A 168 -19.47 5.54 0.21
C LYS A 168 -20.88 5.62 0.82
N LYS A 169 -21.09 5.05 2.00
CA LYS A 169 -22.39 5.00 2.68
C LYS A 169 -22.50 6.13 3.71
N PRO A 170 -23.70 6.68 3.94
CA PRO A 170 -23.89 7.64 5.02
C PRO A 170 -23.69 6.97 6.39
N LEU A 171 -22.97 7.66 7.28
CA LEU A 171 -22.96 7.33 8.70
C LEU A 171 -24.30 7.76 9.28
N THR A 172 -25.07 6.83 9.84
CA THR A 172 -26.47 7.09 10.23
C THR A 172 -26.76 6.80 11.69
N ASN A 173 -25.87 6.08 12.38
CA ASN A 173 -26.04 5.72 13.79
C ASN A 173 -24.69 5.43 14.46
N CYS A 174 -24.72 5.29 15.79
CA CYS A 174 -23.55 5.05 16.62
C CYS A 174 -22.78 3.78 16.21
N ASN A 175 -23.48 2.70 15.85
CA ASN A 175 -22.86 1.44 15.45
C ASN A 175 -22.09 1.57 14.13
N THR A 176 -22.64 2.31 13.15
CA THR A 176 -21.95 2.57 11.87
C THR A 176 -20.73 3.47 12.06
N CYS A 177 -20.80 4.45 12.95
CA CYS A 177 -19.65 5.30 13.26
C CYS A 177 -18.58 4.52 14.03
N GLY A 178 -19.00 3.69 14.99
CA GLY A 178 -18.14 2.85 15.79
C GLY A 178 -17.39 1.80 14.97
N SER A 179 -18.08 1.08 14.08
CA SER A 179 -17.46 0.06 13.22
C SER A 179 -16.43 0.66 12.26
N VAL A 180 -16.73 1.83 11.69
CA VAL A 180 -15.78 2.58 10.85
C VAL A 180 -14.58 3.04 11.67
N SER A 181 -14.80 3.55 12.89
CA SER A 181 -13.72 3.98 13.80
C SER A 181 -12.84 2.81 14.21
N GLN A 182 -13.43 1.64 14.49
CA GLN A 182 -12.68 0.42 14.81
C GLN A 182 -11.83 -0.03 13.62
N ALA A 183 -12.42 -0.11 12.43
CA ALA A 183 -11.70 -0.52 11.23
C ALA A 183 -10.55 0.45 10.90
N PHE A 184 -10.76 1.76 11.06
CA PHE A 184 -9.72 2.76 10.87
C PHE A 184 -8.62 2.66 11.92
N GLY A 185 -8.95 2.50 13.21
CA GLY A 185 -7.93 2.31 14.24
C GLY A 185 -7.15 1.00 14.10
N GLU A 186 -7.75 -0.07 13.59
CA GLU A 186 -7.03 -1.29 13.23
C GLU A 186 -6.07 -1.06 12.05
N LEU A 187 -6.49 -0.30 11.04
CA LEU A 187 -5.61 0.09 9.94
C LEU A 187 -4.40 0.90 10.45
N MET A 188 -4.63 1.92 11.28
CA MET A 188 -3.55 2.75 11.82
C MET A 188 -2.60 1.95 12.71
N TYR A 189 -3.13 1.03 13.53
CA TYR A 189 -2.31 0.11 14.33
C TYR A 189 -1.40 -0.75 13.44
N LEU A 190 -1.92 -1.31 12.34
CA LEU A 190 -1.10 -2.11 11.41
C LEU A 190 -0.05 -1.26 10.70
N VAL A 191 -0.41 -0.05 10.26
CA VAL A 191 0.47 0.84 9.53
C VAL A 191 1.60 1.35 10.41
N HIS A 192 1.29 1.88 11.60
CA HIS A 192 2.28 2.41 12.52
C HIS A 192 3.08 1.31 13.23
N GLY A 193 2.41 0.22 13.63
CA GLY A 193 3.06 -0.89 14.34
C GLY A 193 4.13 -1.61 13.51
N ASN A 194 3.96 -1.64 12.19
CA ASN A 194 4.85 -2.35 11.26
C ASN A 194 5.59 -1.43 10.27
N ASP A 195 5.56 -0.11 10.49
CA ASP A 195 6.18 0.89 9.60
C ASP A 195 5.81 0.67 8.12
N LEU A 196 4.53 0.36 7.87
CA LEU A 196 4.06 0.07 6.52
C LEU A 196 3.99 1.37 5.73
N ASN A 197 4.63 1.39 4.57
CA ASN A 197 4.61 2.54 3.66
C ASN A 197 3.31 2.57 2.83
N ILE A 198 2.19 2.77 3.51
CA ILE A 198 0.83 2.86 2.98
C ILE A 198 0.32 4.29 3.22
N ASP A 199 -0.17 4.94 2.17
CA ASP A 199 -0.77 6.27 2.26
C ASP A 199 -2.24 6.16 2.73
N VAL A 200 -2.51 6.73 3.90
CA VAL A 200 -3.84 6.74 4.56
C VAL A 200 -4.43 8.15 4.65
N GLU A 201 -3.72 9.20 4.22
CA GLU A 201 -4.12 10.60 4.40
C GLU A 201 -5.48 10.90 3.78
N LYS A 202 -5.72 10.34 2.59
CA LYS A 202 -6.99 10.52 1.89
C LYS A 202 -8.15 9.89 2.65
N ILE A 203 -7.96 8.67 3.17
CA ILE A 203 -8.98 7.94 3.93
C ILE A 203 -9.32 8.72 5.20
N GLU A 204 -8.30 9.19 5.90
CA GLU A 204 -8.47 10.02 7.10
C GLU A 204 -9.27 11.30 6.79
N SER A 205 -8.93 12.02 5.72
CA SER A 205 -9.64 13.23 5.30
C SER A 205 -11.11 12.96 4.96
N ASP A 206 -11.39 11.88 4.22
CA ASP A 206 -12.74 11.49 3.83
C ASP A 206 -13.58 11.09 5.06
N LEU A 207 -12.97 10.35 6.00
CA LEU A 207 -13.60 9.96 7.26
C LEU A 207 -13.90 11.15 8.16
N ASN A 208 -12.97 12.09 8.30
CA ASN A 208 -13.18 13.32 9.08
C ASN A 208 -14.36 14.13 8.54
N THR A 209 -14.47 14.25 7.21
CA THR A 209 -15.60 14.93 6.57
C THR A 209 -16.91 14.21 6.89
N LYS A 210 -16.94 12.88 6.76
CA LYS A 210 -18.12 12.06 7.07
C LYS A 210 -18.53 12.14 8.53
N PHE A 211 -17.57 12.17 9.45
CA PHE A 211 -17.84 12.30 10.87
C PHE A 211 -18.45 13.66 11.21
N ILE A 212 -17.94 14.74 10.63
CA ILE A 212 -18.53 16.08 10.80
C ILE A 212 -19.98 16.10 10.28
N GLU A 213 -20.23 15.54 9.10
CA GLU A 213 -21.60 15.39 8.56
C GLU A 213 -22.50 14.59 9.50
N TYR A 214 -21.99 13.51 10.08
CA TYR A 214 -22.75 12.70 11.05
C TYR A 214 -23.13 13.52 12.28
N VAL A 215 -22.16 14.21 12.89
CA VAL A 215 -22.38 15.01 14.10
C VAL A 215 -23.43 16.09 13.85
N GLN A 216 -23.32 16.80 12.72
CA GLN A 216 -24.25 17.88 12.38
C GLN A 216 -25.70 17.40 12.15
N ASN A 217 -25.87 16.19 11.64
CA ASN A 217 -27.19 15.69 11.23
C ASN A 217 -27.87 14.79 12.25
N TYR A 218 -27.11 14.10 13.11
CA TYR A 218 -27.64 12.99 13.92
C TYR A 218 -27.23 13.02 15.39
N TYR A 219 -26.31 13.89 15.81
CA TYR A 219 -25.81 13.87 17.19
C TYR A 219 -26.89 14.25 18.20
N GLU A 220 -27.71 15.26 17.90
CA GLU A 220 -28.82 15.67 18.77
C GLU A 220 -29.88 14.57 18.95
N ASP A 221 -30.05 13.72 17.93
CA ASP A 221 -31.03 12.64 17.95
C ASP A 221 -30.57 11.41 18.76
N LEU A 222 -29.28 11.34 19.12
CA LEU A 222 -28.74 10.22 19.91
C LEU A 222 -29.39 10.06 21.28
N ILE A 223 -29.90 11.16 21.88
CA ILE A 223 -30.61 11.13 23.17
C ILE A 223 -31.86 10.25 23.12
N TYR A 224 -32.48 10.18 21.94
CA TYR A 224 -33.77 9.50 21.75
C TYR A 224 -33.61 8.07 21.20
N SER A 225 -32.38 7.64 20.91
CA SER A 225 -32.11 6.28 20.41
C SER A 225 -32.20 5.26 21.54
N THR A 226 -33.14 4.31 21.41
CA THR A 226 -33.35 3.22 22.38
C THR A 226 -32.31 2.12 22.28
N ASN A 227 -31.56 2.05 21.18
CA ASN A 227 -30.56 1.00 20.91
C ASN A 227 -29.11 1.49 21.07
N SER A 228 -28.91 2.75 21.45
CA SER A 228 -27.57 3.29 21.67
C SER A 228 -27.09 2.97 23.09
N LEU A 229 -25.87 2.47 23.22
CA LEU A 229 -25.17 2.49 24.49
C LEU A 229 -24.86 3.94 24.84
N ILE A 230 -25.57 4.44 25.85
CA ILE A 230 -25.39 5.77 26.40
C ILE A 230 -25.06 5.62 27.89
N ASN A 231 -24.46 6.64 28.49
CA ASN A 231 -24.01 6.60 29.88
C ASN A 231 -25.09 6.11 30.86
N SER A 232 -26.38 6.35 30.58
CA SER A 232 -27.49 5.99 31.45
C SER A 232 -27.91 4.50 31.42
N ASN A 233 -27.61 3.73 30.36
CA ASN A 233 -28.01 2.32 30.24
C ASN A 233 -26.82 1.33 30.23
N MET A 234 -25.58 1.82 30.05
CA MET A 234 -24.39 0.99 29.90
C MET A 234 -24.16 0.03 31.08
N LEU A 235 -24.30 0.49 32.32
CA LEU A 235 -24.09 -0.38 33.50
C LEU A 235 -25.12 -1.51 33.58
N GLY A 236 -26.37 -1.23 33.22
CA GLY A 236 -27.42 -2.24 33.21
C GLY A 236 -27.20 -3.29 32.12
N ILE A 237 -26.63 -2.90 30.99
CA ILE A 237 -26.31 -3.81 29.89
C ILE A 237 -25.08 -4.66 30.24
N VAL A 238 -23.99 -4.02 30.70
CA VAL A 238 -22.72 -4.70 30.99
C VAL A 238 -22.80 -5.61 32.23
N PHE A 239 -23.57 -5.22 33.25
CA PHE A 239 -23.64 -5.96 34.53
C PHE A 239 -25.03 -6.56 34.79
N GLY A 240 -25.88 -6.65 33.76
CA GLY A 240 -27.24 -7.16 33.88
C GLY A 240 -27.32 -8.67 34.15
N ASN A 241 -26.30 -9.43 33.74
CA ASN A 241 -26.21 -10.86 33.99
C ASN A 241 -25.34 -11.15 35.24
N PRO A 242 -25.91 -11.62 36.35
CA PRO A 242 -25.15 -11.88 37.58
C PRO A 242 -24.20 -13.09 37.50
N ASP A 243 -24.39 -13.97 36.50
CA ASP A 243 -23.54 -15.15 36.31
C ASP A 243 -22.24 -14.83 35.53
N GLU A 244 -22.16 -13.66 34.92
CA GLU A 244 -20.99 -13.20 34.17
C GLU A 244 -20.09 -12.29 35.01
N LYS A 245 -18.77 -12.53 34.93
CA LYS A 245 -17.76 -11.68 35.58
C LYS A 245 -17.19 -10.71 34.56
N ASN A 246 -17.92 -9.62 34.35
CA ASN A 246 -17.55 -8.60 33.38
C ASN A 246 -16.61 -7.56 34.00
N ALA A 247 -15.66 -7.08 33.20
CA ALA A 247 -14.78 -5.98 33.54
C ALA A 247 -14.97 -4.89 32.49
N LEU A 248 -15.33 -3.69 32.93
CA LEU A 248 -15.49 -2.54 32.04
C LEU A 248 -14.17 -1.77 31.97
N ILE A 249 -13.63 -1.63 30.77
CA ILE A 249 -12.46 -0.80 30.49
C ILE A 249 -12.95 0.39 29.69
N CYS A 250 -12.97 1.56 30.31
CA CYS A 250 -13.27 2.82 29.64
C CYS A 250 -11.96 3.53 29.34
N PHE A 251 -11.77 3.91 28.08
CA PHE A 251 -10.66 4.77 27.70
C PHE A 251 -11.15 6.19 27.48
N ASP A 252 -10.53 7.14 28.16
CA ASP A 252 -10.74 8.57 27.95
C ASP A 252 -9.64 9.08 27.00
N CYS A 253 -10.04 9.77 25.92
CA CYS A 253 -9.12 10.33 24.92
C CYS A 253 -8.17 9.33 24.23
N MET A 254 -8.56 8.06 24.12
CA MET A 254 -7.79 7.02 23.42
C MET A 254 -8.54 6.54 22.17
N GLY A 255 -7.83 6.30 21.07
CA GLY A 255 -8.40 5.74 19.86
C GLY A 255 -8.39 4.21 19.84
N PHE A 256 -8.98 3.66 18.78
CA PHE A 256 -8.93 2.22 18.52
C PHE A 256 -7.50 1.73 18.20
N GLU A 257 -6.62 2.63 17.76
CA GLU A 257 -5.21 2.31 17.53
C GLU A 257 -4.52 1.85 18.82
N GLU A 258 -4.56 2.66 19.88
CA GLU A 258 -3.95 2.29 21.16
C GLU A 258 -4.69 1.13 21.82
N TRP A 259 -6.01 1.03 21.63
CA TRP A 259 -6.76 -0.14 22.10
C TRP A 259 -6.22 -1.44 21.51
N ASN A 260 -5.88 -1.48 20.21
CA ASN A 260 -5.33 -2.68 19.59
C ASN A 260 -3.98 -3.10 20.21
N VAL A 261 -3.14 -2.14 20.60
CA VAL A 261 -1.89 -2.41 21.34
C VAL A 261 -2.18 -3.07 22.69
N ILE A 262 -3.14 -2.54 23.44
CA ILE A 262 -3.52 -3.07 24.75
C ILE A 262 -4.17 -4.44 24.61
N LYS A 263 -5.07 -4.59 23.64
CA LYS A 263 -5.76 -5.85 23.34
C LYS A 263 -4.76 -6.95 23.02
N GLU A 264 -3.82 -6.71 22.12
CA GLU A 264 -2.77 -7.68 21.78
C GLU A 264 -1.94 -8.08 23.03
N TYR A 265 -1.58 -7.11 23.87
CA TYR A 265 -0.86 -7.39 25.12
C TYR A 265 -1.68 -8.27 26.08
N LEU A 266 -2.98 -8.01 26.20
CA LEU A 266 -3.88 -8.78 27.07
C LEU A 266 -4.13 -10.19 26.51
N GLU A 267 -4.37 -10.34 25.21
CA GLU A 267 -4.58 -11.64 24.55
C GLU A 267 -3.37 -12.57 24.73
N LYS A 268 -2.15 -12.04 24.68
CA LYS A 268 -0.92 -12.82 24.94
C LYS A 268 -0.79 -13.33 26.38
N ARG A 269 -1.49 -12.71 27.34
CA ARG A 269 -1.35 -12.99 28.78
C ARG A 269 -2.58 -13.62 29.40
N MET A 270 -3.74 -13.47 28.75
CA MET A 270 -5.03 -13.86 29.27
C MET A 270 -5.86 -14.46 28.15
N SER A 271 -6.35 -15.68 28.34
CA SER A 271 -7.37 -16.27 27.46
C SER A 271 -8.74 -15.67 27.83
N LYS A 272 -9.04 -14.50 27.27
CA LYS A 272 -10.29 -13.77 27.47
C LYS A 272 -10.91 -13.39 26.14
N ASN A 273 -12.24 -13.35 26.11
CA ASN A 273 -12.99 -12.79 25.01
C ASN A 273 -13.14 -11.28 25.24
N PHE A 274 -13.05 -10.51 24.16
CA PHE A 274 -13.24 -9.06 24.19
C PHE A 274 -14.48 -8.74 23.37
N ASP A 275 -15.51 -8.24 24.06
CA ASP A 275 -16.69 -7.67 23.42
C ASP A 275 -16.46 -6.16 23.26
N ILE A 276 -16.46 -5.69 22.01
CA ILE A 276 -16.23 -4.29 21.67
C ILE A 276 -17.57 -3.66 21.32
N GLU A 277 -17.92 -2.64 22.08
CA GLU A 277 -19.18 -1.94 21.98
C GLU A 277 -18.95 -0.43 21.85
N TYR A 278 -19.86 0.27 21.17
CA TYR A 278 -19.67 1.67 20.81
C TYR A 278 -20.64 2.57 21.57
N SER A 279 -20.11 3.62 22.19
CA SER A 279 -20.90 4.60 22.92
C SER A 279 -20.44 6.01 22.56
N PHE A 280 -21.39 6.95 22.56
CA PHE A 280 -21.10 8.37 22.49
C PHE A 280 -21.37 8.99 23.86
N SER A 281 -20.38 9.68 24.42
CA SER A 281 -20.62 10.52 25.60
C SER A 281 -21.26 11.82 25.15
N MET A 282 -22.46 12.10 25.68
CA MET A 282 -23.12 13.41 25.52
C MET A 282 -22.87 14.30 26.72
#